data_AF-A0A0D3JFI6-F1
#
_entry.id   AF-A0A0D3JFI6-F1
#
_cell.length_a   1.000
_cell.length_b   1.000
_cell.length_c   1.000
_cell.angle_alpha   90.00
_cell.angle_beta   90.00
_cell.angle_gamma   90.00
#
_symmetry.space_group_name_H-M   'P 1'
#
loop_
_entity.id
_entity.type
_entity.pdbx_description
1 polymer ?
#
loop_
_entity_poly.entity_id
_entity_poly.type
_entity_poly.pdbx_seq_one_letter_code
_entity_poly.pdbx_strand_id
1 'polypeptide(L)'
;MSPDGGGDIVEHAGLNAAIVSAFGTMAMLKRALSLSALEVFGSGWAWLALDRRSDKLVVQSTPNQDTPAMDASTVPLLGIDVWEHAYYLKHQSRRADYIKDWWHVVSWPEVARRYDAARAATGKAEL
;
A
#
# COMPACT_ATOMS: atom_id res chain seq x y z
N MET A 1 9.33 -2.12 -5.17
CA MET A 1 10.07 -0.83 -5.18
C MET A 1 10.80 -0.70 -6.52
N SER A 2 11.15 0.50 -6.94
CA SER A 2 11.89 0.81 -8.17
C SER A 2 12.93 1.90 -7.90
N PRO A 3 14.14 1.86 -8.52
CA PRO A 3 15.12 2.94 -8.43
C PRO A 3 14.57 4.28 -8.94
N ASP A 4 13.77 4.22 -10.00
CA ASP A 4 13.10 5.37 -10.62
C ASP A 4 11.67 5.54 -10.09
N GLY A 5 11.44 5.08 -8.85
CA GLY A 5 10.13 5.09 -8.21
C GLY A 5 9.75 6.43 -7.59
N GLY A 6 8.72 6.38 -6.76
CA GLY A 6 8.20 7.50 -6.00
C GLY A 6 7.33 8.44 -6.82
N GLY A 7 7.40 9.74 -6.50
CA GLY A 7 6.52 10.75 -7.08
C GLY A 7 5.10 10.72 -6.54
N ASP A 8 4.32 11.73 -6.94
CA ASP A 8 2.90 11.89 -6.58
C ASP A 8 1.95 11.60 -7.76
N ILE A 9 2.51 11.37 -8.95
CA ILE A 9 1.77 11.14 -10.17
C ILE A 9 1.63 9.64 -10.40
N VAL A 10 0.38 9.18 -10.45
CA VAL A 10 0.03 7.84 -10.91
C VAL A 10 -0.53 7.98 -12.32
N GLU A 11 0.26 7.61 -13.32
CA GLU A 11 -0.13 7.70 -14.73
C GLU A 11 -1.31 6.78 -15.09
N HIS A 12 -1.52 5.73 -14.28
CA HIS A 12 -2.63 4.82 -14.46
C HIS A 12 -3.95 5.45 -14.00
N ALA A 13 -4.78 5.89 -14.96
CA ALA A 13 -6.01 6.64 -14.71
C ALA A 13 -6.99 5.94 -13.75
N GLY A 14 -7.21 4.63 -13.89
CA GLY A 14 -8.14 3.87 -13.03
C GLY A 14 -7.73 3.87 -11.55
N LEU A 15 -6.51 3.42 -11.28
CA LEU A 15 -5.87 3.53 -9.96
C LEU A 15 -5.89 4.96 -9.41
N ASN A 16 -5.53 5.97 -10.20
CA ASN A 16 -5.55 7.36 -9.74
C ASN A 16 -6.96 7.81 -9.31
N ALA A 17 -7.98 7.49 -10.11
CA ALA A 17 -9.37 7.78 -9.77
C ALA A 17 -9.81 7.03 -8.49
N ALA A 18 -9.40 5.78 -8.31
CA ALA A 18 -9.68 5.01 -7.10
C ALA A 18 -9.02 5.62 -5.85
N ILE A 19 -7.79 6.13 -5.98
CA ILE A 19 -7.08 6.84 -4.89
C ILE A 19 -7.83 8.12 -4.53
N VAL A 20 -8.19 8.93 -5.52
CA VAL A 20 -8.96 10.17 -5.31
C VAL A 20 -10.32 9.87 -4.68
N SER A 21 -11.01 8.82 -5.13
CA SER A 21 -12.30 8.43 -4.58
C SER A 21 -12.23 7.96 -3.12
N ALA A 22 -11.16 7.26 -2.73
CA ALA A 22 -11.03 6.69 -1.39
C ALA A 22 -10.41 7.68 -0.37
N PHE A 23 -9.46 8.50 -0.83
CA PHE A 23 -8.64 9.35 0.06
C PHE A 23 -8.71 10.84 -0.27
N GLY A 24 -9.37 11.23 -1.35
CA GLY A 24 -9.43 12.60 -1.85
C GLY A 24 -8.20 13.01 -2.66
N THR A 25 -6.99 12.76 -2.17
CA THR A 25 -5.73 13.08 -2.88
C THR A 25 -4.64 12.04 -2.63
N MET A 26 -3.62 12.01 -3.49
CA MET A 26 -2.40 11.23 -3.26
C MET A 26 -1.72 11.59 -1.93
N ALA A 27 -1.68 12.87 -1.58
CA ALA A 27 -1.12 13.32 -0.31
C ALA A 27 -1.86 12.73 0.90
N MET A 28 -3.19 12.60 0.84
CA MET A 28 -3.99 11.97 1.89
C MET A 28 -3.79 10.47 1.95
N LEU A 29 -3.63 9.77 0.82
CA LEU A 29 -3.22 8.36 0.81
C LEU A 29 -1.85 8.19 1.49
N LYS A 30 -0.85 8.99 1.09
CA LYS A 30 0.49 8.90 1.67
C LYS A 30 0.46 9.14 3.18
N ARG A 31 -0.32 10.12 3.63
CA ARG A 31 -0.53 10.39 5.05
C ARG A 31 -1.17 9.20 5.77
N ALA A 32 -2.28 8.67 5.24
CA ALA A 32 -2.99 7.55 5.87
C ALA A 32 -2.11 6.30 5.99
N LEU A 33 -1.42 5.91 4.92
CA LEU A 33 -0.53 4.75 4.93
C LEU A 33 0.69 4.96 5.84
N SER A 34 1.27 6.17 5.86
CA SER A 34 2.42 6.48 6.73
C SER A 34 2.03 6.44 8.21
N LEU A 35 0.85 6.96 8.57
CA LEU A 35 0.33 6.88 9.94
C LEU A 35 0.11 5.43 10.36
N SER A 36 -0.56 4.63 9.51
CA SER A 36 -0.75 3.19 9.76
C SER A 36 0.58 2.45 9.94
N ALA A 37 1.60 2.77 9.13
CA ALA A 37 2.95 2.19 9.26
C ALA A 37 3.67 2.60 10.55
N LEU A 38 3.49 3.83 11.01
CA LEU A 38 4.06 4.33 12.27
C LEU A 38 3.43 3.64 13.48
N GLU A 39 2.12 3.43 13.45
CA GLU A 39 1.32 2.91 14.57
C GLU A 39 1.43 1.40 14.77
N VAL A 40 2.07 0.66 13.85
CA VAL A 40 2.36 -0.77 14.04
C VAL A 40 3.18 -0.98 15.30
N PHE A 41 2.59 -1.63 16.30
CA PHE A 41 3.32 -2.02 17.50
C PHE A 41 4.16 -3.27 17.23
N GLY A 42 5.46 -3.20 17.52
CA GLY A 42 6.40 -4.29 17.23
C GLY A 42 6.63 -4.48 15.73
N SER A 43 6.62 -5.76 15.31
CA SER A 43 6.84 -6.20 13.94
C SER A 43 5.54 -6.25 13.14
N GLY A 44 5.59 -5.85 11.88
CA GLY A 44 4.43 -5.92 11.01
C GLY A 44 4.57 -5.11 9.73
N TRP A 45 3.43 -4.84 9.13
CA TRP A 45 3.31 -4.21 7.83
C TRP A 45 2.15 -3.21 7.80
N ALA A 46 2.24 -2.22 6.93
CA ALA A 46 1.09 -1.42 6.51
C ALA A 46 0.86 -1.57 5.01
N TRP A 47 -0.41 -1.54 4.61
CA TRP A 47 -0.86 -1.95 3.29
C TRP A 47 -1.81 -0.94 2.68
N LEU A 48 -1.66 -0.69 1.38
CA LEU A 48 -2.75 -0.29 0.51
C LEU A 48 -3.30 -1.56 -0.13
N ALA A 49 -4.60 -1.78 -0.01
CA ALA A 49 -5.28 -2.94 -0.58
C ALA A 49 -6.57 -2.54 -1.30
N LEU A 50 -7.05 -3.41 -2.19
CA LEU A 50 -8.39 -3.34 -2.75
C LEU A 50 -9.32 -4.24 -1.93
N ASP A 51 -10.36 -3.67 -1.33
CA ASP A 51 -11.50 -4.44 -0.82
C ASP A 51 -12.48 -4.69 -1.96
N ARG A 52 -12.60 -5.95 -2.37
CA ARG A 52 -13.46 -6.37 -3.49
C ARG A 52 -14.94 -6.39 -3.13
N ARG A 53 -15.31 -6.40 -1.84
CA ARG A 53 -16.73 -6.29 -1.43
C ARG A 53 -17.26 -4.90 -1.68
N SER A 54 -16.44 -3.88 -1.43
CA SER A 54 -16.81 -2.48 -1.61
C SER A 54 -16.31 -1.86 -2.93
N ASP A 55 -15.44 -2.55 -3.67
CA ASP A 55 -14.67 -2.03 -4.81
C ASP A 55 -13.92 -0.73 -4.47
N LYS A 56 -13.39 -0.64 -3.24
CA LYS A 56 -12.67 0.55 -2.74
C LYS A 56 -11.27 0.21 -2.27
N LEU A 57 -10.39 1.20 -2.41
CA LEU A 57 -9.07 1.14 -1.81
C LEU A 57 -9.16 1.38 -0.30
N VAL A 58 -8.41 0.59 0.46
CA VAL A 58 -8.33 0.68 1.92
C VAL A 58 -6.88 0.71 2.38
N VAL A 59 -6.63 1.39 3.49
CA VAL A 59 -5.37 1.30 4.23
C VAL A 59 -5.60 0.46 5.48
N GLN A 60 -4.71 -0.48 5.75
CA GLN A 60 -4.73 -1.28 6.96
C GLN A 60 -3.32 -1.73 7.35
N SER A 61 -3.14 -2.16 8.60
CA SER A 61 -1.90 -2.76 9.09
C SER A 61 -2.13 -4.17 9.57
N THR A 62 -1.08 -4.99 9.51
CA THR A 62 -1.10 -6.37 10.02
C THR A 62 0.11 -6.61 10.92
N PRO A 63 -0.04 -7.39 12.00
CA PRO A 63 1.09 -7.79 12.83
C PRO A 63 1.92 -8.87 12.13
N ASN A 64 3.19 -8.96 12.50
CA ASN A 64 4.10 -10.02 12.08
C ASN A 64 4.12 -10.22 10.55
N GLN A 65 3.75 -11.41 10.06
CA GLN A 65 3.73 -11.77 8.64
C GLN A 65 2.31 -11.97 8.09
N ASP A 66 1.30 -11.55 8.86
CA ASP A 66 -0.08 -11.58 8.40
C ASP A 66 -0.23 -10.62 7.22
N THR A 67 -1.16 -10.93 6.32
CA THR A 67 -1.39 -10.10 5.12
C THR A 67 -2.89 -9.90 4.89
N PRO A 68 -3.28 -8.82 4.19
CA PRO A 68 -4.68 -8.61 3.81
C PRO A 68 -5.31 -9.79 3.05
N ALA A 69 -4.49 -10.59 2.34
CA ALA A 69 -4.96 -11.76 1.59
C ALA A 69 -5.50 -12.90 2.46
N MET A 70 -5.37 -12.81 3.79
CA MET A 70 -6.06 -13.71 4.72
C MET A 70 -7.58 -13.54 4.68
N ASP A 71 -8.09 -12.36 4.33
CA ASP A 71 -9.47 -12.19 3.89
C ASP A 71 -9.53 -12.37 2.37
N ALA A 72 -10.29 -13.38 1.90
CA ALA A 72 -10.45 -13.69 0.48
C ALA A 72 -10.97 -12.51 -0.37
N SER A 73 -11.61 -11.52 0.26
CA SER A 73 -12.11 -10.33 -0.41
C SER A 73 -11.10 -9.20 -0.54
N THR A 74 -9.95 -9.28 0.13
CA THR A 74 -8.97 -8.18 0.14
C THR A 74 -7.71 -8.55 -0.62
N VAL A 75 -7.32 -7.70 -1.56
CA VAL A 75 -6.12 -7.91 -2.38
C VAL A 75 -5.06 -6.86 -2.04
N PRO A 76 -3.90 -7.25 -1.50
CA PRO A 76 -2.82 -6.31 -1.21
C PRO A 76 -2.20 -5.76 -2.50
N LEU A 77 -2.04 -4.44 -2.59
CA LEU A 77 -1.49 -3.76 -3.76
C LEU A 77 -0.08 -3.23 -3.48
N LEU A 78 0.09 -2.53 -2.37
CA LEU A 78 1.36 -1.96 -1.90
C LEU A 78 1.51 -2.27 -0.40
N GLY A 79 2.71 -2.69 0.01
CA GLY A 79 3.02 -2.93 1.41
C GLY A 79 4.34 -2.25 1.79
N ILE A 80 4.41 -1.72 3.00
CA ILE A 80 5.64 -1.27 3.64
C ILE A 80 5.94 -2.18 4.82
N ASP A 81 7.14 -2.76 4.80
CA ASP A 81 7.69 -3.55 5.89
C ASP A 81 8.19 -2.61 6.99
N VAL A 82 7.66 -2.74 8.21
CA VAL A 82 8.09 -1.97 9.39
C VAL A 82 8.68 -2.85 10.49
N TRP A 83 9.08 -4.08 10.17
CA TRP A 83 10.01 -4.83 10.98
C TRP A 83 11.32 -4.05 11.12
N GLU A 84 11.92 -4.04 12.31
CA GLU A 84 13.15 -3.26 12.53
C GLU A 84 14.26 -3.67 11.55
N HIS A 85 14.36 -4.95 11.20
CA HIS A 85 15.36 -5.42 10.23
C HIS A 85 15.27 -4.75 8.85
N ALA A 86 14.11 -4.18 8.48
CA ALA A 86 13.92 -3.55 7.18
C ALA A 86 14.63 -2.19 7.08
N TYR A 87 14.87 -1.53 8.21
CA TYR A 87 15.40 -0.16 8.23
C TYR A 87 16.50 0.12 9.24
N TYR A 88 16.73 -0.75 10.22
CA TYR A 88 17.58 -0.43 11.38
C TYR A 88 19.02 -0.07 10.99
N LEU A 89 19.61 -0.73 9.99
CA LEU A 89 20.99 -0.44 9.58
C LEU A 89 21.18 0.99 9.08
N LYS A 90 20.19 1.57 8.41
CA LYS A 90 20.26 2.94 7.86
C LYS A 90 19.60 3.98 8.76
N HIS A 91 18.44 3.65 9.34
CA HIS A 91 17.60 4.60 10.07
C HIS A 91 17.58 4.38 11.59
N GLN A 92 18.10 3.24 12.08
CA GLN A 92 18.07 2.86 13.51
C GLN A 92 16.63 2.94 14.05
N SER A 93 16.39 3.63 15.17
CA SER A 93 15.05 3.81 15.75
C SER A 93 14.16 4.81 14.98
N ARG A 94 14.66 5.46 13.92
CA ARG A 94 13.93 6.50 13.19
C ARG A 94 13.03 5.90 12.10
N ARG A 95 12.00 5.16 12.51
CA ARG A 95 11.00 4.57 11.60
C ARG A 95 10.34 5.62 10.69
N ALA A 96 10.07 6.82 11.21
CA ALA A 96 9.48 7.91 10.42
C ALA A 96 10.34 8.33 9.23
N ASP A 97 11.67 8.41 9.42
CA ASP A 97 12.60 8.75 8.34
C ASP A 97 12.64 7.64 7.28
N TYR A 98 12.59 6.38 7.70
CA TYR A 98 12.50 5.25 6.78
C TYR A 98 11.23 5.31 5.94
N ILE A 99 10.07 5.55 6.54
CA ILE A 99 8.79 5.66 5.82
C ILE A 99 8.83 6.80 4.81
N LYS A 100 9.40 7.95 5.20
CA LYS A 100 9.61 9.09 4.31
C LYS A 100 10.48 8.71 3.11
N ASP A 101 11.62 8.05 3.36
CA ASP A 101 12.54 7.62 2.30
C ASP A 101 11.91 6.56 1.39
N TRP A 102 11.14 5.62 1.95
CA TRP A 102 10.47 4.56 1.21
C TRP A 102 9.51 5.09 0.14
N TRP A 103 8.84 6.22 0.40
CA TRP A 103 7.98 6.85 -0.60
C TRP A 103 8.72 7.27 -1.88
N HIS A 104 10.03 7.48 -1.84
CA HIS A 104 10.83 7.82 -3.02
C HIS A 104 11.12 6.62 -3.92
N VAL A 105 10.82 5.39 -3.49
CA VAL A 105 11.12 4.16 -4.25
C VAL A 105 9.87 3.30 -4.49
N VAL A 106 8.67 3.82 -4.23
CA VAL A 106 7.41 3.13 -4.54
C VAL A 106 7.27 2.96 -6.05
N SER A 107 6.96 1.74 -6.50
CA SER A 107 6.73 1.47 -7.93
C SER A 107 5.24 1.54 -8.24
N TRP A 108 4.75 2.71 -8.63
CA TRP A 108 3.35 2.88 -9.05
C TRP A 108 2.93 2.02 -10.24
N PRO A 109 3.78 1.75 -11.25
CA PRO A 109 3.43 0.82 -12.33
C PRO A 109 3.11 -0.59 -11.82
N GLU A 110 3.83 -1.09 -10.82
CA GLU A 110 3.55 -2.41 -10.23
C GLU A 110 2.25 -2.39 -9.40
N VAL A 111 1.98 -1.29 -8.67
CA VAL A 111 0.71 -1.11 -7.94
C VAL A 111 -0.47 -1.10 -8.92
N ALA A 112 -0.34 -0.41 -10.05
CA ALA A 112 -1.34 -0.38 -11.12
C ALA A 112 -1.58 -1.77 -11.71
N ARG A 113 -0.50 -2.50 -12.06
CA ARG A 113 -0.61 -3.87 -12.58
C ARG A 113 -1.36 -4.80 -11.62
N ARG A 114 -1.10 -4.70 -10.32
CA ARG A 114 -1.81 -5.48 -9.28
C ARG A 114 -3.27 -5.06 -9.15
N TYR A 115 -3.55 -3.76 -9.21
CA TYR A 115 -4.90 -3.21 -9.16
C TYR A 115 -5.77 -3.74 -10.31
N ASP A 116 -5.25 -3.72 -11.54
CA ASP A 116 -5.97 -4.24 -12.71
C ASP A 116 -6.23 -5.74 -12.60
N ALA A 117 -5.23 -6.51 -12.18
CA ALA A 117 -5.38 -7.95 -11.96
C ALA A 117 -6.44 -8.26 -10.90
N ALA A 118 -6.47 -7.48 -9.81
CA ALA A 118 -7.44 -7.63 -8.73
C ALA A 118 -8.87 -7.37 -9.21
N ARG A 119 -9.08 -6.33 -10.04
CA ARG A 119 -10.42 -6.01 -10.60
C ARG A 119 -10.87 -7.01 -11.66
N ALA A 120 -9.96 -7.48 -12.50
CA ALA A 120 -10.27 -8.51 -13.50
C ALA A 120 -10.69 -9.84 -12.86
N ALA A 121 -10.13 -10.19 -11.70
CA ALA A 121 -10.52 -11.38 -10.95
C ALA A 121 -11.93 -11.28 -10.32
N THR A 122 -12.44 -10.07 -10.08
CA THR A 122 -13.82 -9.85 -9.60
C THR A 122 -14.85 -10.19 -10.65
N GLY A 123 -14.67 -9.74 -11.90
CA GLY A 123 -15.62 -10.05 -12.98
C GLY A 123 -15.69 -11.53 -13.40
N LYS A 124 -14.71 -12.36 -12.99
CA LYS A 124 -14.72 -13.81 -13.27
C LYS A 124 -15.41 -14.65 -12.19
N ALA A 125 -15.63 -14.11 -10.99
CA ALA A 125 -16.24 -14.85 -9.88
C ALA A 125 -17.78 -14.81 -9.90
N GLU A 126 -18.36 -14.01 -10.81
CA GLU A 126 -19.81 -13.81 -10.98
C GLU A 126 -20.41 -14.58 -12.19
N LEU A 127 -19.61 -15.45 -12.84
CA LEU A 127 -20.00 -16.35 -13.94
C LEU A 127 -19.83 -17.81 -13.53
#